data_AF-A0A1W6CIZ4-F1
#
_entry.id   AF-A0A1W6CIZ4-F1
#
_cell.length_a   1.000
_cell.length_b   1.000
_cell.length_c   1.000
_cell.angle_alpha   90.00
_cell.angle_beta   90.00
_cell.angle_gamma   90.00
#
_symmetry.space_group_name_H-M   'P 1'
#
loop_
_entity.id
_entity.type
_entity.pdbx_description
1 polymer ?
#
loop_
_entity_poly.entity_id
_entity_poly.type
_entity_poly.pdbx_seq_one_letter_code
_entity_poly.pdbx_strand_id
1 'polypeptide(L)'
;MADDSAEDKTEEPTDRKLSQAREQGNIPTSQEVKVWAGLVGALAIVAMFAPHMAQDVQRLMLPFIEHPHAFPMEQADVGQVLAEVTLSMIKLMILPMLLLMVLAVASSMAQSGLMFLPDKLTMDFSKLSPMKGLTRIFSGRNLVEFVKSLFKVGAIGFVIFLVLKSHMSEYAGLAALELMAVMEYLRHQVLAMILIVVLMVFALAAADWFYQRWSFNQQMKMTKQEIKDEHKQTEGDPMIKGRLRALRMQRARQRMMAAVPKASVVVTNPTHYAVALQYDQDSMGAPILVAKGVDLIAKRIRDLATENEVPIVENPPLARALYASVDLDEEIPPEHYKTVAEIIGYVMKLKGEIAH
;
A
#
# COMPACT_ATOMS: atom_id res chain seq x y z
N MET A 1 21.57 -11.71 -19.05
CA MET A 1 22.04 -11.03 -17.82
C MET A 1 21.43 -11.80 -16.65
N ALA A 2 22.30 -12.58 -15.98
CA ALA A 2 22.15 -13.33 -14.73
C ALA A 2 20.77 -13.93 -14.38
N ASP A 3 20.59 -15.20 -14.74
CA ASP A 3 19.48 -16.07 -14.32
C ASP A 3 19.80 -16.86 -13.02
N ASP A 4 20.83 -16.47 -12.27
CA ASP A 4 21.35 -17.24 -11.11
C ASP A 4 20.75 -16.85 -9.73
N SER A 5 19.66 -16.08 -9.67
CA SER A 5 19.15 -15.50 -8.40
C SER A 5 17.83 -16.08 -7.88
N ALA A 6 17.36 -17.19 -8.44
CA ALA A 6 16.16 -17.87 -7.94
C ALA A 6 16.43 -18.73 -6.70
N GLU A 7 17.62 -19.33 -6.59
CA GLU A 7 17.96 -20.27 -5.50
C GLU A 7 18.22 -19.59 -4.14
N ASP A 8 18.64 -18.32 -4.13
CA ASP A 8 18.97 -17.59 -2.90
C ASP A 8 17.76 -16.89 -2.22
N LYS A 9 16.58 -16.90 -2.88
CA LYS A 9 15.37 -16.23 -2.39
C LYS A 9 14.61 -17.14 -1.42
N THR A 10 15.00 -17.10 -0.16
CA THR A 10 14.43 -17.95 0.90
C THR A 10 13.51 -17.20 1.86
N GLU A 11 13.67 -15.88 1.96
CA GLU A 11 12.95 -15.06 2.95
C GLU A 11 11.58 -14.60 2.42
N GLU A 12 10.63 -14.41 3.33
CA GLU A 12 9.31 -13.89 3.00
C GLU A 12 9.38 -12.42 2.53
N PRO A 13 8.51 -12.01 1.60
CA PRO A 13 8.47 -10.62 1.15
C PRO A 13 8.06 -9.68 2.29
N THR A 14 8.74 -8.55 2.40
CA THR A 14 8.34 -7.45 3.29
C THR A 14 7.09 -6.74 2.77
N ASP A 15 6.36 -6.07 3.67
CA ASP A 15 5.17 -5.28 3.32
C ASP A 15 5.48 -4.19 2.28
N ARG A 16 6.67 -3.59 2.33
CA ARG A 16 7.10 -2.58 1.35
C ARG A 16 7.33 -3.19 -0.04
N LYS A 17 7.91 -4.39 -0.15
CA LYS A 17 8.06 -5.06 -1.45
C LYS A 17 6.69 -5.39 -2.05
N LEU A 18 5.74 -5.84 -1.22
CA LEU A 18 4.36 -6.08 -1.63
C LEU A 18 3.64 -4.79 -2.04
N SER A 19 3.85 -3.69 -1.33
CA SER A 19 3.26 -2.39 -1.68
C SER A 19 3.82 -1.85 -2.99
N GLN A 20 5.14 -1.93 -3.20
CA GLN A 20 5.78 -1.55 -4.47
C GLN A 20 5.31 -2.41 -5.64
N ALA A 21 5.19 -3.73 -5.45
CA ALA A 21 4.64 -4.61 -6.47
C ALA A 21 3.20 -4.19 -6.84
N ARG A 22 2.39 -3.81 -5.84
CA ARG A 22 1.04 -3.32 -6.04
C ARG A 22 1.00 -1.95 -6.76
N GLU A 23 1.88 -1.02 -6.42
CA GLU A 23 2.01 0.28 -7.11
C GLU A 23 2.39 0.11 -8.58
N GLN A 24 3.25 -0.87 -8.89
CA GLN A 24 3.60 -1.26 -10.26
C GLN A 24 2.48 -2.08 -10.96
N GLY A 25 1.42 -2.42 -10.22
CA GLY A 25 0.25 -3.15 -10.71
C GLY A 25 0.56 -4.61 -10.99
N ASN A 26 1.55 -5.16 -10.29
CA ASN A 26 1.85 -6.57 -10.23
C ASN A 26 1.12 -7.17 -9.02
N ILE A 27 0.03 -7.86 -9.31
CA ILE A 27 -0.83 -8.50 -8.30
C ILE A 27 -1.21 -9.89 -8.80
N PRO A 28 -1.38 -10.87 -7.90
CA PRO A 28 -1.87 -12.18 -8.27
C PRO A 28 -3.31 -12.04 -8.75
N THR A 29 -3.55 -12.30 -10.03
CA THR A 29 -4.90 -12.28 -10.63
C THR A 29 -5.15 -13.62 -11.32
N SER A 30 -6.35 -14.15 -11.14
CA SER A 30 -6.77 -15.40 -11.77
C SER A 30 -7.81 -15.10 -12.85
N GLN A 31 -7.49 -15.51 -14.08
CA GLN A 31 -8.43 -15.38 -15.18
C GLN A 31 -9.64 -16.30 -14.99
N GLU A 32 -9.44 -17.48 -14.40
CA GLU A 32 -10.50 -18.45 -14.15
C GLU A 32 -11.53 -17.93 -13.15
N VAL A 33 -11.11 -17.21 -12.11
CA VAL A 33 -12.04 -16.58 -11.16
C VAL A 33 -12.93 -15.53 -11.85
N LYS A 34 -12.41 -14.81 -12.87
CA LYS A 34 -13.23 -13.85 -13.64
C LYS A 34 -14.27 -14.57 -14.50
N VAL A 35 -13.88 -15.65 -15.17
CA VAL A 35 -14.79 -16.49 -15.96
C VAL A 35 -15.88 -17.08 -15.07
N TRP A 36 -15.49 -17.64 -13.93
CA TRP A 36 -16.43 -18.19 -12.94
C TRP A 36 -17.43 -17.15 -12.44
N ALA A 37 -16.96 -15.96 -12.03
CA ALA A 37 -17.83 -14.89 -11.54
C ALA A 37 -18.83 -14.42 -12.63
N GLY A 38 -18.39 -14.36 -13.88
CA GLY A 38 -19.26 -14.08 -15.03
C GLY A 38 -20.35 -15.14 -15.22
N LEU A 39 -20.00 -16.42 -15.08
CA LEU A 39 -20.96 -17.53 -15.17
C LEU A 39 -21.97 -17.52 -14.02
N VAL A 40 -21.54 -17.20 -12.79
CA VAL A 40 -22.44 -17.02 -11.64
C VAL A 40 -23.41 -15.85 -11.90
N GLY A 41 -22.90 -14.74 -12.42
CA GLY A 41 -23.74 -13.59 -12.81
C GLY A 41 -24.76 -13.94 -13.87
N ALA A 42 -24.35 -14.69 -14.91
CA ALA A 42 -25.25 -15.18 -15.95
C ALA A 42 -26.32 -16.12 -15.37
N LEU A 43 -25.94 -17.05 -14.49
CA LEU A 43 -26.87 -17.95 -13.82
C LEU A 43 -27.92 -17.18 -13.01
N ALA A 44 -27.49 -16.22 -12.19
CA ALA A 44 -28.38 -15.40 -11.37
C ALA A 44 -29.36 -14.59 -12.24
N ILE A 45 -28.87 -14.00 -13.33
CA ILE A 45 -29.70 -13.21 -14.23
C ILE A 45 -30.71 -14.08 -14.98
N VAL A 46 -30.29 -15.21 -15.53
CA VAL A 46 -31.21 -16.12 -16.21
C VAL A 46 -32.27 -16.64 -15.22
N ALA A 47 -31.87 -17.00 -14.00
CA ALA A 47 -32.79 -17.49 -12.98
C ALA A 47 -33.85 -16.44 -12.57
N MET A 48 -33.46 -15.16 -12.43
CA MET A 48 -34.34 -14.09 -11.95
C MET A 48 -35.14 -13.40 -13.05
N PHE A 49 -34.49 -13.11 -14.19
CA PHE A 49 -35.06 -12.27 -15.24
C PHE A 49 -35.72 -13.06 -16.37
N ALA A 50 -35.28 -14.28 -16.68
CA ALA A 50 -35.82 -15.03 -17.84
C ALA A 50 -37.35 -15.22 -17.81
N PRO A 51 -38.01 -15.53 -16.68
CA PRO A 51 -39.47 -15.69 -16.65
C PRO A 51 -40.21 -14.40 -16.99
N HIS A 52 -39.79 -13.27 -16.39
CA HIS A 52 -40.39 -11.96 -16.62
C HIS A 52 -40.13 -11.48 -18.05
N MET A 53 -38.89 -11.63 -18.53
CA MET A 53 -38.52 -11.29 -19.90
C MET A 53 -39.31 -12.10 -20.93
N ALA A 54 -39.54 -13.40 -20.70
CA ALA A 54 -40.36 -14.21 -21.59
C ALA A 54 -41.80 -13.70 -21.70
N GLN A 55 -42.41 -13.32 -20.57
CA GLN A 55 -43.75 -12.72 -20.54
C GLN A 55 -43.80 -11.36 -21.26
N ASP A 56 -42.79 -10.53 -21.07
CA ASP A 56 -42.74 -9.21 -21.71
C ASP A 56 -42.47 -9.31 -23.21
N VAL A 57 -41.61 -10.24 -23.65
CA VAL A 57 -41.44 -10.57 -25.07
C VAL A 57 -42.74 -11.08 -25.66
N GLN A 58 -43.47 -11.95 -24.94
CA GLN A 58 -44.79 -12.41 -25.37
C GLN A 58 -45.76 -11.24 -25.54
N ARG A 59 -45.88 -10.34 -24.55
CA ARG A 59 -46.75 -9.15 -24.62
C ARG A 59 -46.40 -8.22 -25.77
N LEU A 60 -45.11 -8.15 -26.12
CA LEU A 60 -44.63 -7.33 -27.23
C LEU A 60 -44.92 -7.99 -28.59
N MET A 61 -44.87 -9.31 -28.67
CA MET A 61 -45.10 -10.07 -29.90
C MET A 61 -46.58 -10.35 -30.19
N LEU A 62 -47.42 -10.51 -29.15
CA LEU A 62 -48.84 -10.88 -29.28
C LEU A 62 -49.66 -9.94 -30.19
N PRO A 63 -49.49 -8.60 -30.14
CA PRO A 63 -50.25 -7.69 -31.00
C PRO A 63 -50.04 -7.93 -32.50
N PHE A 64 -48.85 -8.39 -32.91
CA PHE A 64 -48.57 -8.72 -34.32
C PHE A 64 -49.37 -9.92 -34.82
N ILE A 65 -49.83 -10.78 -33.89
CA ILE A 65 -50.64 -11.97 -34.19
C ILE A 65 -52.13 -11.66 -34.04
N GLU A 66 -52.53 -11.00 -32.95
CA GLU A 66 -53.93 -10.72 -32.64
C GLU A 66 -54.52 -9.57 -33.46
N HIS A 67 -53.70 -8.54 -33.74
CA HIS A 67 -54.13 -7.32 -34.41
C HIS A 67 -53.22 -6.96 -35.60
N PRO A 68 -53.02 -7.87 -36.58
CA PRO A 68 -52.12 -7.60 -37.71
C PRO A 68 -52.58 -6.41 -38.56
N HIS A 69 -53.88 -6.13 -38.57
CA HIS A 69 -54.49 -4.99 -39.27
C HIS A 69 -54.22 -3.64 -38.59
N ALA A 70 -53.77 -3.63 -37.33
CA ALA A 70 -53.40 -2.42 -36.60
C ALA A 70 -52.00 -1.89 -37.00
N PHE A 71 -51.28 -2.61 -37.86
CA PHE A 71 -49.96 -2.25 -38.37
C PHE A 71 -50.02 -2.01 -39.88
N PRO A 72 -50.30 -0.77 -40.34
CA PRO A 72 -50.30 -0.44 -41.75
C PRO A 72 -48.92 -0.68 -42.36
N MET A 73 -48.85 -1.40 -43.47
CA MET A 73 -47.60 -1.73 -44.17
C MET A 73 -47.23 -0.66 -45.21
N GLU A 74 -47.41 0.62 -44.87
CA GLU A 74 -46.89 1.74 -45.67
C GLU A 74 -45.41 1.99 -45.30
N GLN A 75 -44.58 2.43 -46.27
CA GLN A 75 -43.13 2.55 -46.07
C GLN A 75 -42.72 3.44 -44.87
N ALA A 76 -43.54 4.42 -44.50
CA ALA A 76 -43.28 5.30 -43.37
C ALA A 76 -43.60 4.64 -42.01
N ASP A 77 -44.62 3.80 -41.94
CA ASP A 77 -45.13 3.20 -40.69
C ASP A 77 -44.32 1.98 -40.25
N VAL A 78 -43.78 1.20 -41.20
CA VAL A 78 -42.94 0.04 -40.90
C VAL A 78 -41.66 0.44 -40.14
N GLY A 79 -41.08 1.59 -40.48
CA GLY A 79 -39.88 2.12 -39.81
C GLY A 79 -40.15 2.48 -38.35
N GLN A 80 -41.31 3.06 -38.07
CA GLN A 80 -41.72 3.43 -36.71
C GLN A 80 -42.00 2.18 -35.85
N VAL A 81 -42.74 1.21 -36.40
CA VAL A 81 -43.04 -0.05 -35.70
C VAL A 81 -41.74 -0.81 -35.37
N LEU A 82 -40.79 -0.88 -36.31
CA LEU A 82 -39.47 -1.48 -36.06
C LEU A 82 -38.69 -0.72 -34.98
N ALA A 83 -38.71 0.61 -34.99
CA ALA A 83 -38.05 1.43 -33.97
C ALA A 83 -38.66 1.20 -32.57
N GLU A 84 -39.99 1.12 -32.47
CA GLU A 84 -40.71 0.87 -31.21
C GLU A 84 -40.43 -0.53 -30.65
N VAL A 85 -40.45 -1.56 -31.50
CA VAL A 85 -40.07 -2.94 -31.12
C VAL A 85 -38.62 -2.98 -30.66
N THR A 86 -37.71 -2.35 -31.41
CA THR A 86 -36.28 -2.31 -31.09
C THR A 86 -36.04 -1.60 -29.76
N LEU A 87 -36.61 -0.42 -29.56
CA LEU A 87 -36.50 0.34 -28.30
C LEU A 87 -37.06 -0.44 -27.11
N SER A 88 -38.17 -1.15 -27.30
CA SER A 88 -38.79 -1.95 -26.24
C SER A 88 -37.95 -3.18 -25.89
N MET A 89 -37.33 -3.83 -26.89
CA MET A 89 -36.34 -4.90 -26.66
C MET A 89 -35.08 -4.38 -25.94
N ILE A 90 -34.57 -3.22 -26.33
CA ILE A 90 -33.44 -2.57 -25.65
C ILE A 90 -33.79 -2.30 -24.18
N LYS A 91 -34.97 -1.74 -23.90
CA LYS A 91 -35.46 -1.49 -22.53
C LYS A 91 -35.54 -2.77 -21.70
N LEU A 92 -35.96 -3.87 -22.31
CA LEU A 92 -36.01 -5.17 -21.65
C LEU A 92 -34.61 -5.70 -21.28
N MET A 93 -33.64 -5.52 -22.18
CA MET A 93 -32.28 -6.05 -22.00
C MET A 93 -31.36 -5.13 -21.20
N ILE A 94 -31.65 -3.84 -21.08
CA ILE A 94 -30.72 -2.87 -20.49
C ILE A 94 -30.41 -3.19 -19.03
N LEU A 95 -31.42 -3.58 -18.25
CA LEU A 95 -31.27 -3.89 -16.83
C LEU A 95 -30.39 -5.13 -16.58
N PRO A 96 -30.66 -6.31 -17.20
CA PRO A 96 -29.78 -7.47 -17.05
C PRO A 96 -28.37 -7.24 -17.62
N MET A 97 -28.23 -6.50 -18.73
CA MET A 97 -26.90 -6.15 -19.26
C MET A 97 -26.11 -5.23 -18.34
N LEU A 98 -26.76 -4.22 -17.75
CA LEU A 98 -26.13 -3.33 -16.77
C LEU A 98 -25.71 -4.14 -15.54
N LEU A 99 -26.54 -5.07 -15.07
CA LEU A 99 -26.20 -5.93 -13.94
C LEU A 99 -25.01 -6.86 -14.25
N LEU A 100 -24.94 -7.46 -15.45
CA LEU A 100 -23.74 -8.18 -15.90
C LEU A 100 -22.51 -7.29 -15.92
N MET A 101 -22.62 -6.06 -16.42
CA MET A 101 -21.52 -5.11 -16.45
C MET A 101 -21.03 -4.77 -15.03
N VAL A 102 -21.96 -4.49 -14.11
CA VAL A 102 -21.64 -4.23 -12.70
C VAL A 102 -20.98 -5.44 -12.06
N LEU A 103 -21.47 -6.66 -12.29
CA LEU A 103 -20.84 -7.88 -11.78
C LEU A 103 -19.44 -8.13 -12.37
N ALA A 104 -19.24 -7.84 -13.66
CA ALA A 104 -17.94 -7.95 -14.31
C ALA A 104 -16.93 -6.95 -13.71
N VAL A 105 -17.36 -5.70 -13.49
CA VAL A 105 -16.53 -4.67 -12.84
C VAL A 105 -16.25 -5.05 -11.39
N ALA A 106 -17.28 -5.43 -10.62
CA ALA A 106 -17.17 -5.81 -9.22
C ALA A 106 -16.25 -7.02 -9.02
N SER A 107 -16.36 -8.05 -9.85
CA SER A 107 -15.49 -9.23 -9.79
C SER A 107 -14.03 -8.91 -10.16
N SER A 108 -13.80 -8.04 -11.13
CA SER A 108 -12.45 -7.56 -11.44
C SER A 108 -11.87 -6.76 -10.27
N MET A 109 -12.66 -5.82 -9.72
CA MET A 109 -12.27 -5.00 -8.58
C MET A 109 -12.04 -5.82 -7.30
N ALA A 110 -12.80 -6.89 -7.07
CA ALA A 110 -12.62 -7.78 -5.93
C ALA A 110 -11.27 -8.52 -5.96
N GLN A 111 -10.77 -8.85 -7.16
CA GLN A 111 -9.45 -9.49 -7.30
C GLN A 111 -8.30 -8.49 -7.24
N SER A 112 -8.43 -7.35 -7.92
CA SER A 112 -7.32 -6.41 -8.07
C SER A 112 -7.28 -5.30 -7.03
N GLY A 113 -8.40 -5.05 -6.35
CA GLY A 113 -8.66 -3.78 -5.70
C GLY A 113 -8.78 -2.63 -6.72
N LEU A 114 -9.08 -1.45 -6.20
CA LEU A 114 -8.91 -0.20 -6.95
C LEU A 114 -7.42 0.14 -6.97
N MET A 115 -6.82 0.15 -8.16
CA MET A 115 -5.45 0.60 -8.36
C MET A 115 -5.42 1.65 -9.46
N PHE A 116 -4.79 2.78 -9.16
CA PHE A 116 -4.59 3.88 -10.10
C PHE A 116 -3.13 3.84 -10.57
N LEU A 117 -2.91 3.48 -11.84
CA LEU A 117 -1.56 3.35 -12.43
C LEU A 117 -1.38 4.35 -13.57
N PRO A 118 -1.05 5.61 -13.26
CA PRO A 118 -0.85 6.63 -14.28
C PRO A 118 0.32 6.29 -15.21
N ASP A 119 1.35 5.62 -14.70
CA ASP A 119 2.53 5.24 -15.49
C ASP A 119 2.20 4.25 -16.63
N LYS A 120 1.16 3.42 -16.46
CA LYS A 120 0.70 2.48 -17.50
C LYS A 120 -0.18 3.15 -18.57
N LEU A 121 -0.60 4.41 -18.38
CA LEU A 121 -1.33 5.19 -19.38
C LEU A 121 -0.41 5.81 -20.43
N THR A 122 0.91 5.71 -20.25
CA THR A 122 1.89 6.21 -21.24
C THR A 122 1.84 5.39 -22.52
N MET A 123 1.81 6.07 -23.67
CA MET A 123 1.86 5.42 -24.99
C MET A 123 3.24 4.83 -25.24
N ASP A 124 3.40 3.54 -24.97
CA ASP A 124 4.62 2.80 -25.27
C ASP A 124 4.56 2.21 -26.70
N PHE A 125 5.15 2.92 -27.66
CA PHE A 125 5.22 2.49 -29.06
C PHE A 125 5.95 1.15 -29.27
N SER A 126 6.76 0.72 -28.30
CA SER A 126 7.43 -0.59 -28.39
C SER A 126 6.46 -1.77 -28.26
N LYS A 127 5.27 -1.55 -27.66
CA LYS A 127 4.19 -2.54 -27.55
C LYS A 127 3.33 -2.67 -28.80
N LEU A 128 3.43 -1.72 -29.74
CA LEU A 128 2.68 -1.72 -31.00
C LEU A 128 3.33 -2.55 -32.11
N SER A 129 4.51 -3.15 -31.89
CA SER A 129 5.18 -3.96 -32.90
C SER A 129 4.42 -5.29 -33.16
N PRO A 130 3.91 -5.52 -34.38
CA PRO A 130 3.18 -6.74 -34.73
C PRO A 130 4.02 -8.01 -34.55
N MET A 131 5.32 -7.92 -34.83
CA MET A 131 6.25 -9.05 -34.76
C MET A 131 6.55 -9.47 -33.31
N LYS A 132 6.64 -8.50 -32.38
CA LYS A 132 6.71 -8.79 -30.93
C LYS A 132 5.38 -9.33 -30.40
N GLY A 133 4.25 -8.88 -30.95
CA GLY A 133 2.93 -9.44 -30.66
C GLY A 133 2.84 -10.91 -31.05
N LEU A 134 3.26 -11.26 -32.26
CA LEU A 134 3.18 -12.63 -32.78
C LEU A 134 4.07 -13.60 -31.98
N THR A 135 5.32 -13.21 -31.69
CA THR A 135 6.23 -14.02 -30.85
C THR A 135 5.73 -14.19 -29.42
N ARG A 136 5.04 -13.18 -28.86
CA ARG A 136 4.38 -13.30 -27.56
C ARG A 136 3.23 -14.28 -27.61
N ILE A 137 2.36 -14.20 -28.63
CA ILE A 137 1.21 -15.10 -28.83
C ILE A 137 1.68 -16.55 -28.99
N PHE A 138 2.70 -16.79 -29.81
CA PHE A 138 3.28 -18.14 -30.06
C PHE A 138 4.40 -18.51 -29.08
N SER A 139 4.45 -17.91 -27.90
CA SER A 139 5.39 -18.32 -26.87
C SER A 139 5.01 -19.69 -26.30
N GLY A 140 6.01 -20.48 -25.88
CA GLY A 140 5.77 -21.82 -25.31
C GLY A 140 4.82 -21.80 -24.09
N ARG A 141 4.84 -20.72 -23.31
CA ARG A 141 3.90 -20.49 -22.21
C ARG A 141 2.46 -20.38 -22.68
N ASN A 142 2.20 -19.59 -23.72
CA ASN A 142 0.86 -19.41 -24.26
C ASN A 142 0.34 -20.69 -24.92
N LEU A 143 1.21 -21.49 -25.54
CA LEU A 143 0.83 -22.80 -26.08
C LEU A 143 0.34 -23.73 -24.96
N VAL A 144 1.02 -23.75 -23.81
CA VAL A 144 0.60 -24.53 -22.64
C VAL A 144 -0.74 -24.02 -22.09
N GLU A 145 -0.93 -22.71 -21.98
CA GLU A 145 -2.21 -22.11 -21.57
C GLU A 145 -3.35 -22.43 -22.54
N PHE A 146 -3.08 -22.43 -23.85
CA PHE A 146 -4.01 -22.86 -24.89
C PHE A 146 -4.42 -24.32 -24.73
N VAL A 147 -3.45 -25.24 -24.59
CA VAL A 147 -3.73 -26.67 -24.40
C VAL A 147 -4.56 -26.92 -23.13
N LYS A 148 -4.23 -26.25 -22.02
CA LYS A 148 -5.04 -26.29 -20.80
C LYS A 148 -6.46 -25.79 -21.04
N SER A 149 -6.63 -24.72 -21.81
CA SER A 149 -7.95 -24.16 -22.11
C SER A 149 -8.78 -25.11 -22.97
N LEU A 150 -8.15 -25.75 -23.96
CA LEU A 150 -8.80 -26.76 -24.80
C LEU A 150 -9.25 -27.98 -23.97
N PHE A 151 -8.40 -28.44 -23.05
CA PHE A 151 -8.76 -29.51 -22.12
C PHE A 151 -9.96 -29.13 -21.23
N LYS A 152 -9.99 -27.91 -20.69
CA LYS A 152 -11.12 -27.40 -19.88
C LYS A 152 -12.43 -27.40 -20.68
N VAL A 153 -12.41 -26.83 -21.89
CA VAL A 153 -13.59 -26.80 -22.77
C VAL A 153 -14.04 -28.21 -23.13
N GLY A 154 -13.11 -29.10 -23.46
CA GLY A 154 -13.40 -30.51 -23.73
C GLY A 154 -14.00 -31.24 -22.53
N ALA A 155 -13.47 -31.03 -21.31
CA ALA A 155 -13.99 -31.62 -20.09
C ALA A 155 -15.42 -31.12 -19.78
N ILE A 156 -15.65 -29.80 -19.88
CA ILE A 156 -16.98 -29.21 -19.69
C ILE A 156 -17.96 -29.77 -20.73
N GLY A 157 -17.57 -29.80 -22.01
CA GLY A 157 -18.39 -30.34 -23.09
C GLY A 157 -18.71 -31.82 -22.91
N PHE A 158 -17.75 -32.61 -22.43
CA PHE A 158 -17.96 -34.03 -22.13
C PHE A 158 -18.96 -34.24 -20.99
N VAL A 159 -18.88 -33.45 -19.91
CA VAL A 159 -19.86 -33.53 -18.81
C VAL A 159 -21.25 -33.11 -19.27
N ILE A 160 -21.36 -32.03 -20.03
CA ILE A 160 -22.65 -31.61 -20.63
C ILE A 160 -23.21 -32.72 -21.51
N PHE A 161 -22.37 -33.37 -22.33
CA PHE A 161 -22.79 -34.49 -23.17
C PHE A 161 -23.32 -35.67 -22.33
N LEU A 162 -22.64 -36.03 -21.23
CA LEU A 162 -23.11 -37.10 -20.35
C LEU A 162 -24.46 -36.77 -19.70
N VAL A 163 -24.64 -35.52 -19.25
CA VAL A 163 -25.91 -35.04 -18.67
C VAL A 163 -27.03 -35.08 -19.71
N LEU A 164 -26.80 -34.54 -20.91
CA LEU A 164 -27.79 -34.61 -22.00
C LEU A 164 -28.11 -36.06 -22.38
N LYS A 165 -27.12 -36.94 -22.39
CA LYS A 165 -27.30 -38.37 -22.69
C LYS A 165 -28.16 -39.07 -21.62
N SER A 166 -28.00 -38.74 -20.34
CA SER A 166 -28.81 -39.36 -19.27
C SER A 166 -30.29 -38.99 -19.35
N HIS A 167 -30.62 -37.82 -19.90
CA HIS A 167 -32.02 -37.37 -20.10
C HIS A 167 -32.58 -37.72 -21.48
N MET A 168 -31.83 -38.44 -22.34
CA MET A 168 -32.27 -38.76 -23.70
C MET A 168 -33.63 -39.49 -23.75
N SER A 169 -33.90 -40.36 -22.77
CA SER A 169 -35.19 -41.07 -22.68
C SER A 169 -36.36 -40.16 -22.31
N GLU A 170 -36.11 -39.08 -21.56
CA GLU A 170 -37.14 -38.09 -21.20
C GLU A 170 -37.52 -37.23 -22.41
N TYR A 171 -36.57 -36.94 -23.31
CA TYR A 171 -36.81 -36.13 -24.50
C TYR A 171 -37.83 -36.75 -25.46
N ALA A 172 -37.90 -38.08 -25.54
CA ALA A 172 -38.94 -38.77 -26.31
C ALA A 172 -40.36 -38.50 -25.77
N GLY A 173 -40.50 -38.25 -24.46
CA GLY A 173 -41.76 -37.93 -23.81
C GLY A 173 -42.19 -36.46 -23.93
N LEU A 174 -41.28 -35.55 -24.29
CA LEU A 174 -41.58 -34.11 -24.40
C LEU A 174 -42.65 -33.80 -25.44
N ALA A 175 -42.75 -34.60 -26.51
CA ALA A 175 -43.76 -34.42 -27.55
C ALA A 175 -45.20 -34.68 -27.06
N ALA A 176 -45.36 -35.38 -25.94
CA ALA A 176 -46.65 -35.69 -25.33
C ALA A 176 -47.07 -34.66 -24.26
N LEU A 177 -46.20 -33.70 -23.92
CA LEU A 177 -46.49 -32.68 -22.92
C LEU A 177 -47.13 -31.43 -23.54
N GLU A 178 -47.93 -30.72 -22.74
CA GLU A 178 -48.40 -29.40 -23.09
C GLU A 178 -47.23 -28.40 -23.23
N LEU A 179 -47.37 -27.41 -24.12
CA LEU A 179 -46.32 -26.44 -24.44
C LEU A 179 -45.75 -25.75 -23.19
N MET A 180 -46.61 -25.38 -22.23
CA MET A 180 -46.18 -24.70 -21.01
C MET A 180 -45.33 -25.61 -20.10
N ALA A 181 -45.67 -26.91 -20.04
CA ALA A 181 -44.90 -27.89 -19.30
C ALA A 181 -43.52 -28.14 -19.95
N VAL A 182 -43.45 -28.14 -21.29
CA VAL A 182 -42.17 -28.23 -22.02
C VAL A 182 -41.27 -27.03 -21.73
N MET A 183 -41.83 -25.81 -21.71
CA MET A 183 -41.06 -24.60 -21.41
C MET A 183 -40.49 -24.61 -19.98
N GLU A 184 -41.28 -25.05 -19.01
CA GLU A 184 -40.85 -25.14 -17.61
C GLU A 184 -39.78 -26.22 -17.40
N TYR A 185 -39.89 -27.35 -18.10
CA TYR A 185 -38.86 -28.39 -18.13
C TYR A 185 -37.55 -27.87 -18.73
N LEU A 186 -37.61 -27.21 -19.90
CA LEU A 186 -36.43 -26.62 -20.54
C LEU A 186 -35.76 -25.58 -19.65
N ARG A 187 -36.54 -24.75 -18.96
CA ARG A 187 -36.02 -23.76 -17.98
C ARG A 187 -35.22 -24.46 -16.88
N HIS A 188 -35.79 -25.48 -16.25
CA HIS A 188 -35.10 -26.25 -15.21
C HIS A 188 -33.82 -26.90 -15.74
N GLN A 189 -33.88 -27.49 -16.93
CA GLN A 189 -32.72 -28.16 -17.52
C GLN A 189 -31.59 -27.18 -17.86
N VAL A 190 -31.91 -26.00 -18.41
CA VAL A 190 -30.93 -24.95 -18.69
C VAL A 190 -30.28 -24.46 -17.40
N LEU A 191 -31.06 -24.17 -16.36
CA LEU A 191 -30.52 -23.73 -15.08
C LEU A 191 -29.65 -24.80 -14.42
N ALA A 192 -30.07 -26.07 -14.44
CA ALA A 192 -29.28 -27.19 -13.93
C ALA A 192 -27.96 -27.34 -14.68
N MET A 193 -27.97 -27.24 -16.02
CA MET A 193 -26.75 -27.31 -16.83
C MET A 193 -25.80 -26.15 -16.52
N ILE A 194 -26.30 -24.91 -16.45
CA ILE A 194 -25.47 -23.75 -16.11
C ILE A 194 -24.88 -23.94 -14.70
N LEU A 195 -25.66 -24.42 -13.73
CA LEU A 195 -25.19 -24.69 -12.37
C LEU A 195 -24.06 -25.73 -12.35
N ILE A 196 -24.20 -26.83 -13.09
CA ILE A 196 -23.15 -27.86 -13.21
C ILE A 196 -21.87 -27.25 -13.79
N VAL A 197 -21.98 -26.43 -14.84
CA VAL A 197 -20.82 -25.72 -15.42
C VAL A 197 -20.19 -24.77 -14.41
N VAL A 198 -20.99 -23.98 -13.68
CA VAL A 198 -20.52 -23.08 -12.61
C VAL A 198 -19.73 -23.84 -11.55
N LEU A 199 -20.21 -25.01 -11.12
CA LEU A 199 -19.52 -25.84 -10.11
C LEU A 199 -18.22 -26.45 -10.64
N MET A 200 -18.19 -26.88 -11.89
CA MET A 200 -16.95 -27.37 -12.51
C MET A 200 -15.91 -26.26 -12.65
N VAL A 201 -16.32 -25.10 -13.16
CA VAL A 201 -15.43 -23.94 -13.32
C VAL A 201 -15.02 -23.40 -11.95
N PHE A 202 -15.85 -23.51 -10.91
CA PHE A 202 -15.46 -23.17 -9.54
C PHE A 202 -14.24 -23.98 -9.07
N ALA A 203 -14.24 -25.29 -9.27
CA ALA A 203 -13.11 -26.14 -8.88
C ALA A 203 -11.82 -25.75 -9.62
N LEU A 204 -11.92 -25.45 -10.93
CA LEU A 204 -10.80 -24.96 -11.73
C LEU A 204 -10.31 -23.59 -11.28
N ALA A 205 -11.23 -22.67 -10.99
CA ALA A 205 -10.94 -21.32 -10.54
C ALA A 205 -10.30 -21.30 -9.15
N ALA A 206 -10.75 -22.15 -8.23
CA ALA A 206 -10.15 -22.28 -6.91
C ALA A 206 -8.71 -22.81 -7.00
N ALA A 207 -8.47 -23.82 -7.84
CA ALA A 207 -7.14 -24.37 -8.07
C ALA A 207 -6.20 -23.34 -8.72
N ASP A 208 -6.67 -22.63 -9.75
CA ASP A 208 -5.88 -21.57 -10.39
C ASP A 208 -5.61 -20.41 -9.44
N TRP A 209 -6.60 -19.96 -8.67
CA TRP A 209 -6.42 -18.89 -7.67
C TRP A 209 -5.35 -19.24 -6.63
N PHE A 210 -5.38 -20.46 -6.09
CA PHE A 210 -4.35 -20.93 -5.15
C PHE A 210 -2.97 -20.97 -5.80
N TYR A 211 -2.87 -21.51 -7.03
CA TYR A 211 -1.63 -21.57 -7.79
C TYR A 211 -1.06 -20.17 -8.08
N GLN A 212 -1.89 -19.23 -8.54
CA GLN A 212 -1.46 -17.85 -8.82
C GLN A 212 -1.00 -17.14 -7.54
N ARG A 213 -1.70 -17.34 -6.42
CA ARG A 213 -1.32 -16.74 -5.13
C ARG A 213 0.00 -17.31 -4.62
N TRP A 214 0.17 -18.63 -4.70
CA TRP A 214 1.42 -19.30 -4.33
C TRP A 214 2.58 -18.85 -5.25
N SER A 215 2.40 -18.89 -6.56
CA SER A 215 3.41 -18.47 -7.54
C SER A 215 3.81 -17.00 -7.35
N PHE A 216 2.86 -16.12 -7.08
CA PHE A 216 3.16 -14.71 -6.78
C PHE A 216 4.00 -14.60 -5.51
N ASN A 217 3.64 -15.32 -4.44
CA ASN A 217 4.42 -15.29 -3.21
C ASN A 217 5.85 -15.82 -3.42
N GLN A 218 6.03 -16.90 -4.20
CA GLN A 218 7.35 -17.40 -4.57
C GLN A 218 8.17 -16.37 -5.35
N GLN A 219 7.55 -15.64 -6.30
CA GLN A 219 8.24 -14.59 -7.06
C GLN A 219 8.62 -13.39 -6.19
N MET A 220 7.84 -13.10 -5.15
CA MET A 220 8.07 -11.98 -4.24
C MET A 220 9.10 -12.28 -3.15
N LYS A 221 9.48 -13.56 -2.93
CA LYS A 221 10.53 -13.92 -1.97
C LYS A 221 11.79 -13.08 -2.13
N MET A 222 12.45 -12.85 -1.01
CA MET A 222 13.61 -11.98 -0.90
C MET A 222 14.85 -12.79 -0.52
N THR A 223 16.01 -12.28 -0.88
CA THR A 223 17.27 -12.77 -0.31
C THR A 223 17.51 -12.09 1.04
N LYS A 224 18.31 -12.71 1.90
CA LYS A 224 18.74 -12.09 3.18
C LYS A 224 19.43 -10.74 2.97
N GLN A 225 20.11 -10.56 1.85
CA GLN A 225 20.77 -9.31 1.50
C GLN A 225 19.75 -8.23 1.13
N GLU A 226 18.74 -8.57 0.31
CA GLU A 226 17.65 -7.65 -0.04
C GLU A 226 16.94 -7.10 1.20
N ILE A 227 16.62 -7.96 2.17
CA ILE A 227 15.99 -7.55 3.44
C ILE A 227 16.88 -6.59 4.23
N LYS A 228 18.17 -6.91 4.37
CA LYS A 228 19.11 -6.03 5.07
C LYS A 228 19.21 -4.66 4.42
N ASP A 229 19.28 -4.61 3.09
CA ASP A 229 19.40 -3.35 2.36
C ASP A 229 18.10 -2.55 2.40
N GLU A 230 16.95 -3.23 2.43
CA GLU A 230 15.65 -2.59 2.68
C GLU A 230 15.55 -1.98 4.09
N HIS A 231 15.98 -2.70 5.13
CA HIS A 231 16.03 -2.13 6.48
C HIS A 231 16.94 -0.90 6.55
N LYS A 232 18.11 -0.94 5.88
CA LYS A 232 19.00 0.24 5.79
C LYS A 232 18.35 1.42 5.08
N GLN A 233 17.55 1.19 4.04
CA GLN A 233 16.85 2.27 3.32
C GLN A 233 15.74 2.90 4.17
N THR A 234 14.99 2.08 4.90
CA THR A 234 13.85 2.54 5.71
C THR A 234 14.29 3.20 7.01
N GLU A 235 15.23 2.57 7.73
CA GLU A 235 15.68 3.07 9.04
C GLU A 235 16.92 3.97 8.94
N GLY A 236 17.62 3.97 7.81
CA GLY A 236 18.92 4.61 7.66
C GLY A 236 20.07 3.74 8.20
N ASP A 237 21.27 3.93 7.65
CA ASP A 237 22.46 3.16 8.07
C ASP A 237 22.80 3.44 9.55
N PRO A 238 22.85 2.40 10.42
CA PRO A 238 23.26 2.55 11.81
C PRO A 238 24.60 3.28 11.99
N MET A 239 25.55 3.08 11.08
CA MET A 239 26.85 3.73 11.10
C MET A 239 26.74 5.23 10.82
N ILE A 240 25.82 5.62 9.91
CA ILE A 240 25.53 7.04 9.63
C ILE A 240 24.82 7.68 10.83
N LYS A 241 23.85 7.01 11.46
CA LYS A 241 23.20 7.51 12.68
C LYS A 241 24.22 7.69 13.82
N GLY A 242 25.11 6.72 14.01
CA GLY A 242 26.19 6.79 15.01
C GLY A 242 27.15 7.96 14.74
N ARG A 243 27.60 8.12 13.49
CA ARG A 243 28.46 9.23 13.08
C ARG A 243 27.80 10.59 13.27
N LEU A 244 26.52 10.71 12.95
CA LEU A 244 25.76 11.93 13.16
C LEU A 244 25.65 12.29 14.65
N ARG A 245 25.40 11.30 15.51
CA ARG A 245 25.37 11.49 16.98
C ARG A 245 26.73 11.96 17.50
N ALA A 246 27.83 11.34 17.06
CA ALA A 246 29.19 11.75 17.45
C ALA A 246 29.50 13.19 17.02
N LEU A 247 29.16 13.56 15.78
CA LEU A 247 29.37 14.92 15.26
C LEU A 247 28.55 15.98 16.02
N ARG A 248 27.32 15.64 16.43
CA ARG A 248 26.48 16.52 17.26
C ARG A 248 27.12 16.76 18.63
N MET A 249 27.61 15.71 19.29
CA MET A 249 28.29 15.83 20.59
C MET A 249 29.58 16.66 20.48
N GLN A 250 30.38 16.46 19.42
CA GLN A 250 31.59 17.24 19.19
C GLN A 250 31.29 18.73 19.01
N ARG A 251 30.27 19.08 18.21
CA ARG A 251 29.84 20.48 18.02
C ARG A 251 29.32 21.12 19.29
N ALA A 252 28.54 20.39 20.09
CA ALA A 252 28.07 20.87 21.39
C ALA A 252 29.25 21.18 22.31
N ARG A 253 30.25 20.28 22.39
CA ARG A 253 31.47 20.51 23.19
C ARG A 253 32.28 21.69 22.68
N GLN A 254 32.38 21.91 21.37
CA GLN A 254 33.07 23.08 20.81
C GLN A 254 32.37 24.39 21.19
N ARG A 255 31.03 24.44 21.11
CA ARG A 255 30.26 25.62 21.52
C ARG A 255 30.43 25.91 23.02
N MET A 256 30.33 24.88 23.85
CA MET A 256 30.56 24.98 25.30
C MET A 256 31.95 25.53 25.61
N MET A 257 33.00 25.04 24.93
CA MET A 257 34.36 25.57 25.11
C MET A 257 34.50 27.01 24.61
N ALA A 258 33.86 27.37 23.49
CA ALA A 258 33.87 28.73 22.97
C ALA A 258 33.14 29.75 23.87
N ALA A 259 32.30 29.30 24.80
CA ALA A 259 31.63 30.14 25.77
C ALA A 259 32.50 30.46 27.01
N VAL A 260 33.48 29.61 27.33
CA VAL A 260 34.37 29.77 28.50
C VAL A 260 35.09 31.14 28.53
N PRO A 261 35.65 31.66 27.41
CA PRO A 261 36.30 32.97 27.42
C PRO A 261 35.36 34.14 27.76
N LYS A 262 34.04 33.95 27.60
CA LYS A 262 33.02 34.96 27.90
C LYS A 262 32.45 34.82 29.31
N ALA A 263 32.89 33.82 30.08
CA ALA A 263 32.43 33.61 31.44
C ALA A 263 33.00 34.67 32.38
N SER A 264 32.20 35.06 33.37
CA SER A 264 32.60 36.03 34.39
C SER A 264 33.50 35.38 35.45
N VAL A 265 33.25 34.11 35.77
CA VAL A 265 34.04 33.32 36.72
C VAL A 265 33.97 31.82 36.41
N VAL A 266 35.06 31.10 36.69
CA VAL A 266 35.09 29.63 36.70
C VAL A 266 35.24 29.11 38.13
N VAL A 267 34.29 28.31 38.58
CA VAL A 267 34.32 27.63 39.88
C VAL A 267 34.85 26.21 39.70
N THR A 268 35.88 25.85 40.46
CA THR A 268 36.54 24.54 40.32
C THR A 268 36.53 23.71 41.61
N ASN A 269 36.46 22.40 41.43
CA ASN A 269 36.96 21.39 42.35
C ASN A 269 38.27 20.85 41.73
N PRO A 270 39.46 21.12 42.34
CA PRO A 270 40.77 21.14 41.68
C PRO A 270 41.04 20.05 40.66
N THR A 271 40.64 18.81 40.93
CA THR A 271 40.93 17.66 40.06
C THR A 271 39.73 17.14 39.29
N HIS A 272 38.50 17.43 39.72
CA HIS A 272 37.32 16.70 39.25
C HIS A 272 36.27 17.54 38.52
N TYR A 273 36.00 18.78 38.92
CA TYR A 273 34.89 19.56 38.34
C TYR A 273 35.32 20.96 37.99
N ALA A 274 34.82 21.48 36.88
CA ALA A 274 34.90 22.89 36.56
C ALA A 274 33.58 23.35 35.96
N VAL A 275 33.11 24.50 36.43
CA VAL A 275 31.86 25.13 36.02
C VAL A 275 32.14 26.59 35.71
N ALA A 276 31.77 27.06 34.52
CA ALA A 276 31.90 28.45 34.10
C ALA A 276 30.53 29.13 34.19
N LEU A 277 30.50 30.27 34.85
CA LEU A 277 29.30 31.08 35.04
C LEU A 277 29.47 32.41 34.30
N GLN A 278 28.45 32.80 33.55
CA GLN A 278 28.36 34.12 32.94
C GLN A 278 27.32 34.95 33.68
N TYR A 279 27.67 36.18 33.98
CA TYR A 279 26.80 37.15 34.63
C TYR A 279 27.12 38.56 34.15
N ASP A 280 26.07 39.31 33.84
CA ASP A 280 26.12 40.71 33.44
C ASP A 280 25.16 41.50 34.34
N GLN A 281 25.68 42.51 35.04
CA GLN A 281 24.95 43.28 36.05
C GLN A 281 23.80 44.11 35.45
N ASP A 282 23.94 44.53 34.19
CA ASP A 282 22.97 45.43 33.56
C ASP A 282 21.81 44.67 32.89
N SER A 283 22.02 43.38 32.56
CA SER A 283 21.11 42.62 31.69
C SER A 283 20.61 41.30 32.26
N MET A 284 21.21 40.76 33.33
CA MET A 284 20.87 39.42 33.86
C MET A 284 20.33 39.47 35.30
N GLY A 285 19.20 38.79 35.52
CA GLY A 285 18.61 38.61 36.85
C GLY A 285 19.33 37.55 37.71
N ALA A 286 19.99 36.57 37.07
CA ALA A 286 20.78 35.54 37.72
C ALA A 286 21.95 35.08 36.81
N PRO A 287 23.07 34.58 37.37
CA PRO A 287 24.15 33.98 36.59
C PRO A 287 23.69 32.72 35.83
N ILE A 288 24.17 32.58 34.60
CA ILE A 288 23.89 31.44 33.71
C ILE A 288 25.10 30.52 33.62
N LEU A 289 24.85 29.21 33.58
CA LEU A 289 25.88 28.18 33.46
C LEU A 289 26.27 27.93 32.01
N VAL A 290 27.42 28.48 31.56
CA VAL A 290 27.82 28.44 30.15
C VAL A 290 28.78 27.30 29.78
N ALA A 291 29.45 26.72 30.77
CA ALA A 291 30.22 25.49 30.59
C ALA A 291 30.26 24.66 31.87
N LYS A 292 30.16 23.33 31.74
CA LYS A 292 30.42 22.40 32.85
C LYS A 292 31.18 21.19 32.34
N GLY A 293 32.10 20.68 33.16
CA GLY A 293 32.94 19.55 32.79
C GLY A 293 33.43 18.77 34.00
N VAL A 294 33.74 17.50 33.75
CA VAL A 294 34.38 16.58 34.70
C VAL A 294 35.74 16.14 34.15
N ASP A 295 36.70 15.87 35.05
CA ASP A 295 38.04 15.36 34.77
C ASP A 295 38.76 16.07 33.60
N LEU A 296 38.94 15.40 32.45
CA LEU A 296 39.62 15.96 31.28
C LEU A 296 38.91 17.20 30.71
N ILE A 297 37.58 17.24 30.76
CA ILE A 297 36.82 18.41 30.31
C ILE A 297 37.00 19.54 31.32
N ALA A 298 36.97 19.23 32.62
CA ALA A 298 37.21 20.21 33.68
C ALA A 298 38.61 20.84 33.55
N LYS A 299 39.63 20.01 33.31
CA LYS A 299 41.00 20.47 33.03
C LYS A 299 41.03 21.42 31.84
N ARG A 300 40.38 21.06 30.73
CA ARG A 300 40.35 21.92 29.54
C ARG A 300 39.64 23.25 29.76
N ILE A 301 38.57 23.28 30.56
CA ILE A 301 37.87 24.52 30.95
C ILE A 301 38.82 25.41 31.77
N ARG A 302 39.57 24.85 32.73
CA ARG A 302 40.55 25.61 33.52
C ARG A 302 41.70 26.15 32.67
N ASP A 303 42.26 25.32 31.79
CA ASP A 303 43.34 25.73 30.88
C ASP A 303 42.87 26.92 30.03
N LEU A 304 41.68 26.81 29.44
CA LEU A 304 41.10 27.86 28.60
C LEU A 304 40.74 29.13 29.38
N ALA A 305 40.26 28.98 30.61
CA ALA A 305 39.99 30.11 31.50
C ALA A 305 41.29 30.85 31.86
N THR A 306 42.37 30.12 32.10
CA THR A 306 43.70 30.70 32.38
C THR A 306 44.26 31.41 31.13
N GLU A 307 44.13 30.80 29.95
CA GLU A 307 44.54 31.39 28.68
C GLU A 307 43.81 32.69 28.33
N ASN A 308 42.56 32.86 28.78
CA ASN A 308 41.71 34.02 28.50
C ASN A 308 41.51 34.94 29.71
N GLU A 309 42.35 34.79 30.74
CA GLU A 309 42.31 35.62 31.97
C GLU A 309 40.94 35.64 32.67
N VAL A 310 40.18 34.55 32.55
CA VAL A 310 38.93 34.34 33.29
C VAL A 310 39.28 33.87 34.71
N PRO A 311 38.85 34.57 35.76
CA PRO A 311 39.19 34.24 37.14
C PRO A 311 38.68 32.86 37.55
N ILE A 312 39.58 32.08 38.14
CA ILE A 312 39.29 30.74 38.65
C ILE A 312 39.20 30.80 40.17
N VAL A 313 38.08 30.36 40.73
CA VAL A 313 37.84 30.32 42.18
C VAL A 313 37.62 28.88 42.61
N GLU A 314 38.38 28.47 43.62
CA GLU A 314 38.27 27.14 44.17
C GLU A 314 37.11 27.09 45.19
N ASN A 315 36.07 26.32 44.87
CA ASN A 315 34.97 26.03 45.79
C ASN A 315 34.42 24.62 45.48
N PRO A 316 35.02 23.57 46.06
CA PRO A 316 34.65 22.18 45.74
C PRO A 316 33.20 21.80 46.06
N PRO A 317 32.56 22.30 47.14
CA PRO A 317 31.13 22.10 47.38
C PRO A 317 30.26 22.71 46.27
N LEU A 318 30.50 23.97 45.90
CA LEU A 318 29.68 24.67 44.91
C LEU A 318 29.86 24.10 43.49
N ALA A 319 31.10 23.80 43.09
CA ALA A 319 31.37 23.21 41.77
C ALA A 319 30.68 21.85 41.58
N ARG A 320 30.60 21.02 42.63
CA ARG A 320 29.89 19.73 42.60
C ARG A 320 28.37 19.93 42.51
N ALA A 321 27.84 20.86 43.30
CA ALA A 321 26.41 21.15 43.30
C ALA A 321 25.96 21.65 41.93
N LEU A 322 26.60 22.69 41.40
CA LEU A 322 26.25 23.28 40.10
C LEU A 322 26.42 22.31 38.93
N TYR A 323 27.44 21.44 38.96
CA TYR A 323 27.61 20.42 37.93
C TYR A 323 26.44 19.43 37.88
N ALA A 324 25.91 19.05 39.06
CA ALA A 324 24.87 18.05 39.20
C ALA A 324 23.45 18.63 39.01
N SER A 325 23.20 19.88 39.40
CA SER A 325 21.86 20.45 39.49
C SER A 325 21.47 21.41 38.35
N VAL A 326 22.42 21.88 37.53
CA VAL A 326 22.17 22.93 36.52
C VAL A 326 22.64 22.48 35.14
N ASP A 327 21.80 22.59 34.12
CA ASP A 327 22.18 22.31 32.74
C ASP A 327 22.80 23.52 32.02
N LEU A 328 23.41 23.27 30.87
CA LEU A 328 24.07 24.32 30.09
C LEU A 328 23.04 25.34 29.61
N ASP A 329 23.41 26.61 29.64
CA ASP A 329 22.60 27.77 29.27
C ASP A 329 21.38 28.01 30.18
N GLU A 330 21.36 27.42 31.39
CA GLU A 330 20.32 27.65 32.40
C GLU A 330 20.81 28.55 33.56
N GLU A 331 19.87 29.27 34.18
CA GLU A 331 20.11 30.06 35.38
C GLU A 331 20.39 29.15 36.59
N ILE A 332 21.29 29.59 37.47
CA ILE A 332 21.59 28.83 38.69
C ILE A 332 20.37 28.79 39.64
N PRO A 333 20.22 27.75 40.49
CA PRO A 333 19.15 27.70 41.47
C PRO A 333 19.28 28.77 42.57
N PRO A 334 18.15 29.24 43.16
CA PRO A 334 18.16 30.25 44.22
C PRO A 334 19.01 29.87 45.44
N GLU A 335 19.12 28.58 45.73
CA GLU A 335 19.92 28.02 46.83
C GLU A 335 21.41 28.37 46.74
N HIS A 336 21.91 28.64 45.53
CA HIS A 336 23.31 28.95 45.27
C HIS A 336 23.57 30.44 45.00
N TYR A 337 22.52 31.28 44.94
CA TYR A 337 22.64 32.71 44.63
C TYR A 337 23.61 33.44 45.55
N LYS A 338 23.48 33.24 46.86
CA LYS A 338 24.32 33.93 47.84
C LYS A 338 25.80 33.61 47.64
N THR A 339 26.14 32.31 47.55
CA THR A 339 27.52 31.85 47.39
C THR A 339 28.11 32.26 46.04
N VAL A 340 27.32 32.22 44.97
CA VAL A 340 27.77 32.68 43.65
C VAL A 340 27.95 34.20 43.60
N ALA A 341 27.05 34.97 44.21
CA ALA A 341 27.16 36.43 44.28
C ALA A 341 28.39 36.89 45.08
N GLU A 342 28.72 36.21 46.18
CA GLU A 342 29.95 36.46 46.94
C GLU A 342 31.21 36.22 46.09
N ILE A 343 31.22 35.13 45.30
CA ILE A 343 32.33 34.79 44.40
C ILE A 343 32.46 35.81 43.26
N ILE A 344 31.36 36.14 42.59
CA ILE A 344 31.37 37.11 41.49
C ILE A 344 31.74 38.50 42.02
N GLY A 345 31.19 38.93 43.15
CA GLY A 345 31.52 40.21 43.78
C GLY A 345 33.00 40.32 44.18
N TYR A 346 33.58 39.24 44.70
CA TYR A 346 35.02 39.17 44.98
C TYR A 346 35.87 39.31 43.71
N VAL A 347 35.46 38.62 42.64
CA VAL A 347 36.14 38.64 41.34
C VAL A 347 36.04 40.03 40.66
N MET A 348 34.88 40.67 40.69
CA MET A 348 34.70 42.02 40.11
C MET A 348 35.47 43.08 40.88
N LYS A 349 35.61 42.93 42.21
CA LYS A 349 36.46 43.78 43.04
C LYS A 349 37.95 43.62 42.69
N LEU A 350 38.40 42.39 42.38
CA LEU A 350 39.76 42.13 41.90
C LEU A 350 40.04 42.74 40.52
N LYS A 351 39.01 42.81 39.66
CA LYS A 351 39.09 43.45 38.33
C LYS A 351 38.94 44.98 38.35
N GLY A 352 38.63 45.57 39.51
CA GLY A 352 38.46 47.03 39.65
C GLY A 352 37.15 47.57 39.07
N GLU A 353 36.16 46.72 38.83
CA GLU A 353 34.89 47.06 38.17
C GLU A 353 33.81 47.61 39.13
N ILE A 354 34.04 47.56 40.45
CA ILE A 354 33.12 48.12 41.46
C ILE A 354 33.89 49.13 42.33
N ALA A 355 33.55 50.41 42.20
CA ALA A 355 33.96 51.46 43.13
C ALA A 355 32.97 51.55 44.30
N HIS A 356 33.50 51.90 45.48
CA HIS A 356 32.85 51.88 46.80
C HIS A 356 31.35 52.18 46.88
#